data_AF-A0A1M7CZK5-F1
#
_entry.id   AF-A0A1M7CZK5-F1
#
_cell.length_a   1.000
_cell.length_b   1.000
_cell.length_c   1.000
_cell.angle_alpha   90.00
_cell.angle_beta   90.00
_cell.angle_gamma   90.00
#
_symmetry.space_group_name_H-M   'P 1'
#
loop_
_entity.id
_entity.type
_entity.pdbx_description
1 polymer ?
#
loop_
_entity_poly.entity_id
_entity_poly.type
_entity_poly.pdbx_seq_one_letter_code
_entity_poly.pdbx_strand_id
1 'polypeptide(L)'
;MNKIKKEQVSHYEVFVAADGTEFNSCEECMKYEMSAYGVLNAKYQKLVVKSESEDVVFPGIGMDDHTCELVSIKSQAEADTVLQLYLLINSHLTREDASDWAKKWIERARNLVDLALKTGEYLLVGRNCDYDESMWFNGTPSSIKESIDSFLKVENNV
;
A
#
# COMPACT_ATOMS: atom_id res chain seq x y z
N MET A 1 3.03 54.29 27.94
CA MET A 1 3.84 53.07 28.16
C MET A 1 3.03 51.89 27.61
N ASN A 2 3.42 51.34 26.46
CA ASN A 2 2.64 50.26 25.81
C ASN A 2 3.12 48.91 26.35
N LYS A 3 2.25 48.22 27.11
CA LYS A 3 2.46 46.83 27.52
C LYS A 3 2.18 45.95 26.30
N ILE A 4 3.22 45.40 25.70
CA ILE A 4 3.11 44.31 24.73
C ILE A 4 3.17 43.00 25.51
N LYS A 5 2.08 42.22 25.51
CA LYS A 5 2.10 40.82 25.93
C LYS A 5 2.72 40.02 24.79
N LYS A 6 3.89 39.43 25.02
CA LYS A 6 4.43 38.37 24.16
C LYS A 6 3.80 37.05 24.60
N GLU A 7 2.92 36.48 23.78
CA GLU A 7 2.43 35.13 23.99
C GLU A 7 3.56 34.14 23.70
N GLN A 8 3.81 33.24 24.63
CA GLN A 8 4.82 32.20 24.50
C GLN A 8 4.16 31.04 23.74
N VAL A 9 4.42 30.93 22.44
CA VAL A 9 3.94 29.80 21.63
C VAL A 9 4.76 28.58 22.02
N SER A 10 4.20 27.68 22.84
CA SER A 10 4.82 26.39 23.13
C SER A 10 4.72 25.50 21.90
N HIS A 11 5.86 25.18 21.30
CA HIS A 11 5.95 24.10 20.31
C HIS A 11 6.07 22.79 21.08
N TYR A 12 5.22 21.82 20.77
CA TYR A 12 5.39 20.43 21.19
C TYR A 12 5.44 19.57 19.93
N GLU A 13 6.36 18.60 19.91
CA GLU A 13 6.46 17.64 18.82
C GLU A 13 5.50 16.47 19.09
N VAL A 14 4.73 16.08 18.08
CA VAL A 14 3.81 14.94 18.13
C VAL A 14 4.19 13.98 17.01
N PHE A 15 4.14 12.69 17.29
CA PHE A 15 4.36 11.64 16.30
C PHE A 15 3.01 11.06 15.88
N VAL A 16 2.73 11.05 14.59
CA VAL A 16 1.42 10.62 14.06
C VAL A 16 1.59 9.33 13.27
N ALA A 17 0.88 8.28 13.65
CA ALA A 17 0.85 7.02 12.92
C ALA A 17 0.05 7.14 11.61
N ALA A 18 0.16 6.14 10.73
CA ALA A 18 -0.52 6.10 9.43
C ALA A 18 -2.05 6.29 9.49
N ASP A 19 -2.68 5.95 10.62
CA ASP A 19 -4.12 6.09 10.84
C ASP A 19 -4.53 7.41 11.52
N GLY A 20 -3.56 8.31 11.77
CA GLY A 20 -3.78 9.60 12.43
C GLY A 20 -3.65 9.56 13.96
N THR A 21 -3.33 8.40 14.56
CA THR A 21 -3.15 8.31 16.02
C THR A 21 -1.89 9.07 16.46
N GLU A 22 -2.03 9.95 17.45
CA GLU A 22 -0.95 10.77 18.00
C GLU A 22 -0.22 10.08 19.17
N PHE A 23 1.11 10.22 19.20
CA PHE A 23 2.01 9.68 20.21
C PHE A 23 3.00 10.73 20.69
N ASN A 24 3.46 10.58 21.93
CA ASN A 24 4.42 11.49 22.56
C ASN A 24 5.88 11.11 22.26
N SER A 25 6.11 9.98 21.60
CA SER A 25 7.44 9.53 21.19
C SER A 25 7.41 8.77 19.87
N CYS A 26 8.50 8.86 19.11
CA CYS A 26 8.71 8.08 17.90
C CYS A 26 8.66 6.58 18.18
N GLU A 27 9.22 6.14 19.31
CA GLU A 27 9.27 4.73 19.70
C GLU A 27 7.87 4.13 19.94
N GLU A 28 6.97 4.87 20.61
CA GLU A 28 5.58 4.43 20.81
C GLU A 28 4.83 4.34 19.48
N CYS A 29 5.01 5.34 18.62
CA CYS A 29 4.43 5.35 17.27
C CYS A 29 4.90 4.14 16.45
N MET A 30 6.22 3.87 16.44
CA MET A 30 6.80 2.71 15.73
C MET A 30 6.29 1.39 16.30
N LYS A 31 6.22 1.23 17.63
CA LYS A 31 5.70 0.02 18.26
C LYS A 31 4.23 -0.23 17.91
N TYR A 32 3.44 0.82 17.85
CA TYR A 32 2.05 0.76 17.41
C TYR A 32 1.95 0.29 15.96
N GLU A 33 2.68 0.92 15.03
CA GLU A 33 2.65 0.57 13.61
C GLU A 33 3.19 -0.84 13.35
N MET A 34 4.25 -1.27 14.04
CA MET A 34 4.76 -2.64 13.96
C MET A 34 3.74 -3.67 14.43
N SER A 35 3.00 -3.36 15.49
CA SER A 35 1.95 -4.24 16.02
C SER A 35 0.76 -4.32 15.06
N ALA A 36 0.33 -3.17 14.53
CA ALA A 36 -0.71 -3.09 13.51
C ALA A 36 -0.32 -3.88 12.25
N TYR A 37 0.94 -3.75 11.81
CA TYR A 37 1.49 -4.49 10.68
C TYR A 37 1.42 -5.99 10.91
N GLY A 38 1.88 -6.47 12.08
CA GLY A 38 1.84 -7.90 12.41
C GLY A 38 0.41 -8.47 12.34
N VAL A 39 -0.57 -7.76 12.89
CA VAL A 39 -1.99 -8.18 12.87
C VAL A 39 -2.57 -8.16 11.47
N LEU A 40 -2.36 -7.07 10.73
CA LEU A 40 -2.89 -6.91 9.37
C LEU A 40 -2.25 -7.91 8.41
N ASN A 41 -0.94 -8.10 8.47
CA ASN A 41 -0.22 -9.07 7.66
C ASN A 41 -0.71 -10.50 7.94
N ALA A 42 -0.93 -10.87 9.21
CA ALA A 42 -1.46 -12.19 9.56
C ALA A 42 -2.89 -12.43 9.03
N LYS A 43 -3.72 -11.38 8.93
CA LYS A 43 -5.04 -11.48 8.28
C LYS A 43 -4.91 -11.57 6.77
N TYR A 44 -4.11 -10.70 6.17
CA TYR A 44 -3.85 -10.62 4.74
C TYR A 44 -3.28 -11.93 4.18
N GLN A 45 -2.34 -12.57 4.87
CA GLN A 45 -1.74 -13.84 4.43
C GLN A 45 -2.75 -14.99 4.30
N LYS A 46 -3.93 -14.90 4.92
CA LYS A 46 -5.01 -15.87 4.73
C LYS A 46 -5.79 -15.65 3.42
N LEU A 47 -5.62 -14.48 2.79
CA LEU A 47 -6.26 -14.09 1.54
C LEU A 47 -5.38 -14.43 0.32
N VAL A 48 -4.09 -14.63 0.55
CA VAL A 48 -3.11 -14.99 -0.48
C VAL A 48 -3.38 -16.42 -0.95
N VAL A 49 -3.64 -16.54 -2.25
CA VAL A 49 -3.87 -17.79 -2.96
C VAL A 49 -2.55 -18.35 -3.48
N LYS A 50 -1.66 -17.47 -3.93
CA LYS A 50 -0.36 -17.82 -4.49
C LYS A 50 0.61 -16.67 -4.26
N SER A 51 1.87 -16.98 -3.99
CA SER A 51 2.99 -16.03 -3.96
C SER A 51 4.06 -16.51 -4.94
N GLU A 52 4.66 -15.58 -5.66
CA GLU A 52 5.79 -15.81 -6.56
C GLU A 52 6.79 -14.66 -6.43
N SER A 53 8.04 -14.89 -6.83
CA SER A 53 9.03 -13.80 -6.96
C SER A 53 8.59 -12.84 -8.07
N GLU A 54 8.89 -11.56 -7.90
CA GLU A 54 8.62 -10.53 -8.90
C GLU A 54 9.32 -10.83 -10.23
N ASP A 55 10.57 -11.31 -10.25
CA ASP A 55 11.27 -11.68 -11.50
C ASP A 55 10.56 -12.83 -12.25
N VAL A 56 9.86 -13.71 -11.53
CA VAL A 56 9.05 -14.77 -12.16
C VAL A 56 7.80 -14.20 -12.83
N VAL A 57 7.19 -13.18 -12.21
CA VAL A 57 5.94 -12.57 -12.71
C VAL A 57 6.22 -11.51 -13.77
N PHE A 58 7.30 -10.74 -13.61
CA PHE A 58 7.76 -9.66 -14.47
C PHE A 58 9.24 -9.86 -14.88
N PRO A 59 9.52 -10.84 -15.76
CA PRO A 59 10.90 -11.16 -16.12
C PRO A 59 11.64 -9.99 -16.77
N GLY A 60 12.86 -9.73 -16.30
CA GLY A 60 13.77 -8.74 -16.89
C GLY A 60 13.56 -7.30 -16.39
N ILE A 61 12.57 -7.07 -15.53
CA ILE A 61 12.36 -5.79 -14.82
C ILE A 61 12.16 -5.96 -13.32
N GLY A 62 11.73 -7.15 -12.87
CA GLY A 62 11.58 -7.46 -11.45
C GLY A 62 12.91 -7.64 -10.71
N MET A 63 12.86 -7.56 -9.39
CA MET A 63 13.97 -7.84 -8.49
C MET A 63 13.73 -9.15 -7.72
N ASP A 64 14.80 -9.94 -7.54
CA ASP A 64 14.73 -11.28 -6.92
C ASP A 64 14.19 -11.28 -5.47
N ASP A 65 14.32 -10.16 -4.76
CA ASP A 65 13.91 -9.99 -3.36
C ASP A 65 12.46 -9.47 -3.20
N HIS A 66 11.80 -9.12 -4.30
CA HIS A 66 10.40 -8.70 -4.31
C HIS A 66 9.47 -9.86 -4.64
N THR A 67 8.22 -9.74 -4.18
CA THR A 67 7.21 -10.80 -4.34
C THR A 67 5.91 -10.24 -4.87
N CYS A 68 5.24 -11.03 -5.70
CA CYS A 68 3.90 -10.76 -6.17
C CYS A 68 2.94 -11.82 -5.61
N GLU A 69 1.83 -11.37 -5.06
CA GLU A 69 0.84 -12.22 -4.41
C GLU A 69 -0.51 -12.10 -5.13
N LEU A 70 -1.11 -13.25 -5.43
CA LEU A 70 -2.47 -13.34 -5.94
C LEU A 70 -3.43 -13.45 -4.76
N VAL A 71 -4.31 -12.47 -4.60
CA VAL A 71 -5.21 -12.32 -3.46
C VAL A 71 -6.66 -12.53 -3.90
N SER A 72 -7.45 -13.24 -3.09
CA SER A 72 -8.90 -13.38 -3.28
C SER A 72 -9.65 -12.63 -2.18
N ILE A 73 -10.48 -11.68 -2.58
CA ILE A 73 -11.26 -10.81 -1.68
C ILE A 73 -12.74 -11.19 -1.82
N LYS A 74 -13.39 -11.54 -0.72
CA LYS A 74 -14.78 -12.03 -0.69
C LYS A 74 -15.70 -11.21 0.21
N SER A 75 -15.15 -10.27 0.97
CA SER A 75 -15.91 -9.42 1.88
C SER A 75 -15.26 -8.05 2.06
N GLN A 76 -16.05 -7.08 2.52
CA GLN A 76 -15.57 -5.74 2.83
C GLN A 76 -14.44 -5.77 3.88
N ALA A 77 -14.53 -6.63 4.89
CA ALA A 77 -13.49 -6.73 5.92
C ALA A 77 -12.13 -7.21 5.37
N GLU A 78 -12.15 -8.04 4.33
CA GLU A 78 -10.94 -8.47 3.63
C GLU A 78 -10.39 -7.37 2.74
N ALA A 79 -11.26 -6.65 2.02
CA ALA A 79 -10.89 -5.45 1.26
C ALA A 79 -10.22 -4.40 2.15
N ASP A 80 -10.83 -4.12 3.31
CA ASP A 80 -10.30 -3.19 4.30
C ASP A 80 -8.94 -3.67 4.84
N THR A 81 -8.76 -4.97 5.04
CA THR A 81 -7.47 -5.55 5.48
C THR A 81 -6.38 -5.32 4.45
N VAL A 82 -6.66 -5.55 3.16
CA VAL A 82 -5.71 -5.33 2.06
C VAL A 82 -5.33 -3.86 1.99
N LEU A 83 -6.31 -2.95 2.00
CA LEU A 83 -6.07 -1.51 1.91
C LEU A 83 -5.33 -0.97 3.13
N GLN A 84 -5.72 -1.35 4.35
CA GLN A 84 -5.05 -0.88 5.56
C GLN A 84 -3.60 -1.36 5.63
N LEU A 85 -3.33 -2.60 5.26
CA LEU A 85 -1.96 -3.11 5.23
C LEU A 85 -1.10 -2.34 4.20
N TYR A 86 -1.67 -2.09 3.03
CA TYR A 86 -1.00 -1.32 1.99
C TYR A 86 -0.68 0.12 2.40
N LEU A 87 -1.66 0.82 2.99
CA LEU A 87 -1.49 2.17 3.50
C LEU A 87 -0.46 2.21 4.63
N LEU A 88 -0.42 1.20 5.49
CA LEU A 88 0.55 1.11 6.58
C LEU A 88 1.99 0.91 6.08
N ILE A 89 2.19 0.02 5.09
CA ILE A 89 3.52 -0.18 4.46
C ILE A 89 3.99 1.12 3.79
N ASN A 90 3.04 1.86 3.23
CA ASN A 90 3.30 3.07 2.46
C ASN A 90 2.91 4.33 3.23
N SER A 91 3.02 4.29 4.57
CA SER A 91 2.59 5.39 5.43
C SER A 91 3.36 6.69 5.18
N HIS A 92 4.57 6.58 4.65
CA HIS A 92 5.37 7.70 4.18
C HIS A 92 4.75 8.42 2.97
N LEU A 93 3.90 7.74 2.18
CA LEU A 93 3.15 8.27 1.03
C LEU A 93 1.75 8.76 1.40
N THR A 94 1.27 8.54 2.63
CA THR A 94 -0.12 8.84 3.03
C THR A 94 -0.27 10.09 3.92
N ARG A 95 0.80 10.88 4.08
CA ARG A 95 0.81 12.08 4.92
C ARG A 95 0.04 13.24 4.27
N GLU A 96 -0.38 14.24 5.06
CA GLU A 96 -1.14 15.39 4.53
C GLU A 96 -0.36 16.18 3.46
N ASP A 97 0.98 16.18 3.55
CA ASP A 97 1.92 16.76 2.60
C ASP A 97 2.32 15.80 1.46
N ALA A 98 1.67 14.64 1.36
CA ALA A 98 1.91 13.69 0.28
C ALA A 98 1.67 14.35 -1.08
N SER A 99 2.58 14.04 -2.01
CA SER A 99 2.50 14.53 -3.38
C SER A 99 1.18 14.11 -4.05
N ASP A 100 0.72 14.88 -5.03
CA ASP A 100 -0.45 14.51 -5.84
C ASP A 100 -0.29 13.12 -6.49
N TRP A 101 0.95 12.73 -6.76
CA TRP A 101 1.33 11.41 -7.21
C TRP A 101 0.95 10.31 -6.19
N ALA A 102 1.34 10.47 -4.93
CA ALA A 102 1.03 9.50 -3.87
C ALA A 102 -0.48 9.38 -3.61
N LYS A 103 -1.23 10.49 -3.71
CA LYS A 103 -2.69 10.49 -3.58
C LYS A 103 -3.38 9.68 -4.69
N LYS A 104 -2.97 9.88 -5.95
CA LYS A 104 -3.48 9.09 -7.09
C LYS A 104 -3.22 7.60 -6.94
N TRP A 105 -2.08 7.25 -6.35
CA TRP A 105 -1.69 5.86 -6.12
C TRP A 105 -2.56 5.16 -5.07
N ILE A 106 -2.85 5.85 -3.95
CA ILE A 106 -3.80 5.37 -2.94
C ILE A 106 -5.19 5.19 -3.56
N GLU A 107 -5.63 6.15 -4.38
CA GLU A 107 -6.92 6.07 -5.08
C GLU A 107 -6.98 4.89 -6.06
N ARG A 108 -5.92 4.63 -6.81
CA ARG A 108 -5.80 3.46 -7.69
C ARG A 108 -5.91 2.15 -6.90
N ALA A 109 -5.20 2.02 -5.80
CA ALA A 109 -5.25 0.82 -4.96
C ALA A 109 -6.67 0.58 -4.41
N ARG A 110 -7.33 1.65 -3.92
CA ARG A 110 -8.74 1.61 -3.51
C ARG A 110 -9.65 1.12 -4.63
N ASN A 111 -9.50 1.69 -5.83
CA ASN A 111 -10.31 1.31 -6.99
C ASN A 111 -10.13 -0.16 -7.38
N LEU A 112 -8.88 -0.68 -7.36
CA LEU A 112 -8.60 -2.07 -7.71
C LEU A 112 -9.12 -3.06 -6.66
N VAL A 113 -8.98 -2.73 -5.37
CA VAL A 113 -9.54 -3.54 -4.28
C VAL A 113 -11.07 -3.56 -4.35
N ASP A 114 -11.70 -2.40 -4.56
CA ASP A 114 -13.15 -2.29 -4.71
C ASP A 114 -13.64 -3.07 -5.93
N LEU A 115 -12.89 -3.02 -7.05
CA LEU A 115 -13.22 -3.76 -8.25
C LEU A 115 -13.15 -5.27 -8.00
N ALA A 116 -12.06 -5.75 -7.38
CA ALA A 116 -11.90 -7.15 -7.00
C ALA A 116 -13.03 -7.64 -6.10
N LEU A 117 -13.42 -6.85 -5.10
CA LEU A 117 -14.55 -7.17 -4.23
C LEU A 117 -15.88 -7.25 -5.01
N LYS A 118 -16.11 -6.32 -5.94
CA LYS A 118 -17.36 -6.26 -6.73
C LYS A 118 -17.45 -7.38 -7.77
N THR A 119 -16.36 -7.72 -8.43
CA THR A 119 -16.33 -8.73 -9.50
C THR A 119 -16.11 -10.14 -8.96
N GLY A 120 -15.57 -10.27 -7.73
CA GLY A 120 -15.14 -11.55 -7.17
C GLY A 120 -13.88 -12.11 -7.83
N GLU A 121 -13.18 -11.29 -8.61
CA GLU A 121 -11.95 -11.64 -9.29
C GLU A 121 -10.73 -11.53 -8.37
N TYR A 122 -9.57 -11.99 -8.86
CA TYR A 122 -8.34 -11.90 -8.11
C TYR A 122 -7.73 -10.51 -8.20
N LEU A 123 -6.93 -10.18 -7.20
CA LEU A 123 -6.06 -9.01 -7.17
C LEU A 123 -4.61 -9.51 -7.12
N LEU A 124 -3.81 -9.19 -8.13
CA LEU A 124 -2.35 -9.33 -8.06
C LEU A 124 -1.79 -8.11 -7.34
N VAL A 125 -0.98 -8.34 -6.32
CA VAL A 125 -0.37 -7.32 -5.47
C VAL A 125 1.15 -7.50 -5.49
N GLY A 126 1.87 -6.50 -5.99
CA GLY A 126 3.31 -6.37 -5.74
C GLY A 126 3.58 -5.96 -4.29
N ARG A 127 4.48 -6.69 -3.61
CA ARG A 127 4.91 -6.45 -2.22
C ARG A 127 6.34 -5.95 -2.21
N ASN A 128 6.55 -4.81 -1.55
CA ASN A 128 7.84 -4.10 -1.48
C ASN A 128 8.37 -3.67 -2.86
N CYS A 129 7.51 -3.64 -3.88
CA CYS A 129 7.80 -3.06 -5.19
C CYS A 129 7.75 -1.54 -5.04
N ASP A 130 8.74 -0.96 -4.36
CA ASP A 130 8.76 0.45 -3.94
C ASP A 130 8.78 1.44 -5.13
N TYR A 131 8.84 0.94 -6.37
CA TYR A 131 9.18 1.73 -7.55
C TYR A 131 8.24 1.61 -8.75
N ASP A 132 7.20 0.77 -8.75
CA ASP A 132 6.38 0.62 -9.97
C ASP A 132 4.85 0.59 -9.74
N GLU A 133 4.21 1.68 -10.15
CA GLU A 133 2.77 1.96 -10.13
C GLU A 133 1.92 0.91 -10.89
N SER A 134 2.57 0.10 -11.72
CA SER A 134 1.94 -0.84 -12.64
C SER A 134 1.59 -2.18 -12.00
N MET A 135 2.16 -2.55 -10.85
CA MET A 135 2.18 -3.96 -10.42
C MET A 135 0.97 -4.43 -9.62
N TRP A 136 -0.11 -3.64 -9.65
CA TRP A 136 -1.41 -4.04 -9.11
C TRP A 136 -2.40 -4.23 -10.26
N PHE A 137 -2.94 -5.45 -10.34
CA PHE A 137 -3.85 -5.85 -11.40
C PHE A 137 -5.06 -6.57 -10.81
N ASN A 138 -6.25 -6.24 -11.29
CA ASN A 138 -7.45 -6.99 -10.97
C ASN A 138 -7.94 -7.77 -12.20
N GLY A 139 -8.39 -9.00 -11.97
CA GLY A 139 -9.08 -9.77 -12.98
C GLY A 139 -9.00 -11.28 -12.76
N THR A 140 -9.47 -12.02 -13.75
CA THR A 140 -9.20 -13.46 -13.87
C THR A 140 -7.69 -13.72 -14.05
N PRO A 141 -7.19 -14.95 -13.79
CA PRO A 141 -5.79 -15.28 -14.05
C PRO A 141 -5.35 -14.99 -15.50
N SER A 142 -6.24 -15.20 -16.48
CA SER A 142 -5.95 -14.93 -17.88
C SER A 142 -5.84 -13.42 -18.17
N SER A 143 -6.77 -12.60 -17.66
CA SER A 143 -6.74 -11.16 -17.89
C SER A 143 -5.61 -10.45 -17.14
N ILE A 144 -5.24 -10.96 -15.96
CA ILE A 144 -4.03 -10.53 -15.24
C ILE A 144 -2.80 -10.83 -16.09
N LYS A 145 -2.69 -12.06 -16.62
CA LYS A 145 -1.58 -12.42 -17.51
C LYS A 145 -1.50 -11.52 -18.75
N GLU A 146 -2.62 -11.27 -19.41
CA GLU A 146 -2.67 -10.36 -20.58
C GLU A 146 -2.20 -8.94 -20.21
N SER A 147 -2.58 -8.45 -19.03
CA SER A 147 -2.17 -7.13 -18.55
C SER A 147 -0.66 -7.07 -18.29
N ILE A 148 -0.09 -8.12 -17.68
CA ILE A 148 1.36 -8.26 -17.48
C ILE A 148 2.08 -8.31 -18.83
N ASP A 149 1.64 -9.18 -19.75
CA ASP A 149 2.25 -9.34 -21.07
C ASP A 149 2.20 -8.02 -21.88
N SER A 150 1.14 -7.22 -21.71
CA SER A 150 1.04 -5.88 -22.31
C SER A 150 2.01 -4.88 -21.67
N PHE A 151 2.15 -4.90 -20.35
CA PHE A 151 3.08 -4.04 -19.62
C PHE A 151 4.53 -4.31 -20.05
N LEU A 152 4.95 -5.58 -20.07
CA LEU A 152 6.29 -5.97 -20.49
C LEU A 152 6.63 -5.57 -21.94
N LYS A 153 5.63 -5.51 -22.83
CA LYS A 153 5.83 -5.01 -24.21
C LYS A 153 6.10 -3.52 -24.27
N VAL A 154 5.54 -2.72 -23.36
CA VAL A 154 5.78 -1.27 -23.33
C VAL A 154 7.21 -1.00 -22.86
N GLU A 155 7.63 -1.64 -21.76
CA GLU A 155 8.97 -1.45 -21.18
C GLU A 155 10.10 -1.84 -22.13
N ASN A 156 9.94 -2.93 -22.91
CA ASN A 156 10.97 -3.38 -23.86
C ASN A 156 11.08 -2.55 -25.15
N ASN A 157 10.20 -1.56 -25.37
CA ASN A 157 10.21 -0.70 -26.56
C ASN A 157 10.71 0.74 -26.26
N VAL A 158 11.23 0.98 -25.06
CA VAL A 158 11.88 2.23 -24.62
C VAL A 158 13.39 2.01 -24.54
#